data_AF-A3INL2-F1
#
_entry.id   AF-A3INL2-F1
#
_cell.length_a   1.000
_cell.length_b   1.000
_cell.length_c   1.000
_cell.angle_alpha   90.00
_cell.angle_beta   90.00
_cell.angle_gamma   90.00
#
_symmetry.space_group_name_H-M   'P 1'
#
loop_
_entity.id
_entity.type
_entity.pdbx_description
1 polymer ?
#
loop_
_entity_poly.entity_id
_entity_poly.type
_entity_poly.pdbx_seq_one_letter_code
_entity_poly.pdbx_strand_id
1 'polypeptide(L)'
;MKKVLSTLVGASVLATASIGFHALSAEAASFNCPPGSTDPTSDPMCLDGFSGNDTGDNGTGVSNLESILGGIWVVEGKSDKGFGSFLSGGNDTLSGTFSTGLTGAGAFSVKASTGYLLYKTSDISEFDWSTLGILNNGGNQPGLSHLTIYKPVPEPLTILGAGAAISFGTAFKRKLGKANKSNEKA
;
A
#
# COMPACT_ATOMS: atom_id res chain seq x y z
N MET A 1 46.66 -80.17 -23.88
CA MET A 1 47.41 -78.89 -23.96
C MET A 1 46.55 -77.78 -23.38
N LYS A 2 47.12 -77.06 -22.39
CA LYS A 2 46.90 -75.65 -21.98
C LYS A 2 45.49 -75.02 -22.13
N LYS A 3 44.91 -74.71 -20.95
CA LYS A 3 44.36 -73.41 -20.46
C LYS A 3 43.41 -72.63 -21.41
N VAL A 4 42.31 -72.01 -20.98
CA VAL A 4 42.28 -70.82 -20.12
C VAL A 4 40.84 -70.56 -19.63
N LEU A 5 40.75 -70.21 -18.35
CA LEU A 5 39.67 -69.63 -17.57
C LEU A 5 39.42 -68.17 -17.99
N SER A 6 38.18 -67.70 -18.20
CA SER A 6 37.77 -66.27 -18.12
C SER A 6 36.32 -66.11 -18.55
N THR A 7 35.47 -65.21 -18.09
CA THR A 7 35.35 -64.34 -16.91
C THR A 7 33.91 -63.82 -17.04
N LEU A 8 33.12 -63.94 -15.98
CA LEU A 8 31.78 -63.38 -15.89
C LEU A 8 31.90 -61.85 -15.75
N VAL A 9 31.35 -61.06 -16.66
CA VAL A 9 31.10 -59.63 -16.45
C VAL A 9 29.65 -59.35 -16.85
N GLY A 10 28.80 -59.22 -15.83
CA GLY A 10 27.44 -58.72 -15.98
C GLY A 10 27.47 -57.22 -16.23
N ALA A 11 27.12 -56.80 -17.45
CA ALA A 11 26.82 -55.42 -17.74
C ALA A 11 25.37 -55.13 -17.31
N SER A 12 25.20 -54.64 -16.07
CA SER A 12 23.95 -53.98 -15.69
C SER A 12 23.89 -52.63 -16.39
N VAL A 13 23.01 -52.51 -17.38
CA VAL A 13 22.67 -51.25 -18.03
C VAL A 13 21.86 -50.44 -17.02
N LEU A 14 22.54 -49.53 -16.31
CA LEU A 14 21.89 -48.53 -15.48
C LEU A 14 21.24 -47.51 -16.41
N ALA A 15 19.92 -47.58 -16.57
CA ALA A 15 19.15 -46.60 -17.30
C ALA A 15 19.19 -45.27 -16.52
N THR A 16 20.04 -44.35 -16.95
CA THR A 16 20.03 -42.96 -16.48
C THR A 16 18.80 -42.26 -17.05
N ALA A 17 17.65 -42.42 -16.39
CA ALA A 17 16.52 -41.54 -16.60
C ALA A 17 16.84 -40.20 -15.94
N SER A 18 17.45 -39.30 -16.70
CA SER A 18 17.49 -37.88 -16.34
C SER A 18 16.06 -37.36 -16.36
N ILE A 19 15.40 -37.40 -15.20
CA ILE A 19 14.21 -36.57 -14.94
C ILE A 19 14.73 -35.14 -14.97
N GLY A 20 14.66 -34.52 -16.15
CA GLY A 20 14.81 -33.09 -16.28
C GLY A 20 13.64 -32.45 -15.54
N PHE A 21 13.88 -32.11 -14.27
CA PHE A 21 13.10 -31.09 -13.58
C PHE A 21 13.31 -29.81 -14.39
N HIS A 22 12.45 -29.59 -15.39
CA HIS A 22 12.18 -28.26 -15.87
C HIS A 22 11.55 -27.56 -14.68
N ALA A 23 12.37 -26.85 -13.90
CA ALA A 23 11.86 -25.79 -13.07
C ALA A 23 11.16 -24.84 -14.05
N LEU A 24 9.83 -24.95 -14.14
CA LEU A 24 9.00 -23.86 -14.58
C LEU A 24 9.42 -22.70 -13.68
N SER A 25 10.22 -21.78 -14.21
CA SER A 25 10.47 -20.53 -13.53
C SER A 25 9.11 -19.91 -13.33
N ALA A 26 8.61 -19.92 -12.09
CA ALA A 26 7.51 -19.06 -11.75
C ALA A 26 8.02 -17.63 -11.99
N GLU A 27 7.63 -17.00 -13.10
CA GLU A 27 7.79 -15.56 -13.24
C GLU A 27 7.16 -14.92 -11.99
N ALA A 28 7.99 -14.31 -11.14
CA ALA A 28 7.50 -13.62 -9.97
C ALA A 28 6.55 -12.50 -10.44
N ALA A 29 5.45 -12.31 -9.71
CA ALA A 29 4.59 -11.15 -9.93
C ALA A 29 5.44 -9.88 -9.85
N SER A 30 5.31 -9.01 -10.85
CA SER A 30 5.98 -7.71 -10.86
C SER A 30 5.00 -6.62 -10.50
N PHE A 31 5.47 -5.69 -9.68
CA PHE A 31 4.72 -4.53 -9.21
C PHE A 31 5.50 -3.29 -9.59
N ASN A 32 5.01 -2.55 -10.56
CA ASN A 32 5.64 -1.32 -11.02
C ASN A 32 4.60 -0.22 -11.05
N CYS A 33 4.95 0.96 -10.53
CA CYS A 33 4.12 2.12 -10.70
C CYS A 33 3.91 2.43 -12.20
N PRO A 34 2.67 2.75 -12.63
CA PRO A 34 2.41 3.17 -14.01
C PRO A 34 3.32 4.32 -14.45
N PRO A 35 3.73 4.37 -15.73
CA PRO A 35 4.52 5.49 -16.26
C PRO A 35 3.86 6.84 -15.94
N GLY A 36 4.66 7.79 -15.44
CA GLY A 36 4.19 9.14 -15.08
C GLY A 36 3.50 9.25 -13.71
N SER A 37 3.19 8.14 -13.04
CA SER A 37 2.54 8.17 -11.71
C SER A 37 3.52 8.33 -10.55
N THR A 38 4.82 8.27 -10.77
CA THR A 38 5.84 8.49 -9.72
C THR A 38 6.30 9.96 -9.63
N ASP A 39 5.77 10.83 -10.49
CA ASP A 39 6.09 12.26 -10.46
C ASP A 39 5.52 12.88 -9.17
N PRO A 40 6.30 13.63 -8.37
CA PRO A 40 5.81 14.30 -7.16
C PRO A 40 4.66 15.29 -7.39
N THR A 41 4.45 15.72 -8.64
CA THR A 41 3.35 16.59 -9.08
C THR A 41 2.12 15.82 -9.59
N SER A 42 2.22 14.50 -9.76
CA SER A 42 1.09 13.66 -10.13
C SER A 42 0.10 13.53 -8.97
N ASP A 43 -1.19 13.48 -9.31
CA ASP A 43 -2.27 13.22 -8.36
C ASP A 43 -3.31 12.32 -9.04
N PRO A 44 -3.47 11.06 -8.61
CA PRO A 44 -2.74 10.39 -7.53
C PRO A 44 -1.30 10.00 -7.90
N MET A 45 -0.39 10.08 -6.92
CA MET A 45 1.02 9.67 -7.06
C MET A 45 1.20 8.25 -6.54
N CYS A 46 1.70 7.36 -7.39
CA CYS A 46 2.12 6.01 -7.02
C CYS A 46 3.39 6.06 -6.17
N LEU A 47 3.33 5.43 -5.02
CA LEU A 47 4.43 5.33 -4.06
C LEU A 47 5.27 4.10 -4.30
N ASP A 48 4.64 2.93 -4.32
CA ASP A 48 5.31 1.66 -4.48
C ASP A 48 4.33 0.52 -4.79
N GLY A 49 4.87 -0.61 -5.24
CA GLY A 49 4.18 -1.88 -5.37
C GLY A 49 4.61 -2.87 -4.29
N PHE A 50 3.67 -3.61 -3.73
CA PHE A 50 3.99 -4.59 -2.68
C PHE A 50 3.16 -5.86 -2.79
N SER A 51 3.70 -6.94 -2.23
CA SER A 51 2.93 -8.15 -1.92
C SER A 51 2.55 -8.12 -0.44
N GLY A 52 1.39 -8.66 -0.09
CA GLY A 52 0.96 -8.61 1.30
C GLY A 52 -0.43 -9.14 1.57
N ASN A 53 -0.79 -9.08 2.84
CA ASN A 53 -2.11 -9.42 3.32
C ASN A 53 -2.85 -8.12 3.66
N ASP A 54 -4.09 -8.02 3.18
CA ASP A 54 -5.01 -6.95 3.54
C ASP A 54 -5.85 -7.30 4.78
N THR A 55 -5.66 -8.47 5.40
CA THR A 55 -6.43 -8.86 6.59
C THR A 55 -6.02 -8.07 7.83
N GLY A 56 -7.01 -7.56 8.59
CA GLY A 56 -6.83 -6.82 9.84
C GLY A 56 -6.84 -5.30 9.67
N ASP A 57 -6.76 -4.58 10.80
CA ASP A 57 -6.92 -3.11 10.85
C ASP A 57 -5.70 -2.34 10.29
N ASN A 58 -4.52 -2.96 10.25
CA ASN A 58 -3.24 -2.34 9.89
C ASN A 58 -2.47 -3.14 8.82
N GLY A 59 -3.17 -3.70 7.83
CA GLY A 59 -2.56 -4.51 6.75
C GLY A 59 -1.34 -3.84 6.10
N THR A 60 -0.57 -4.57 5.29
CA THR A 60 0.76 -4.15 4.78
C THR A 60 0.82 -2.75 4.16
N GLY A 61 -0.30 -2.23 3.64
CA GLY A 61 -0.40 -0.85 3.16
C GLY A 61 -0.16 0.23 4.23
N VAL A 62 -0.64 0.04 5.47
CA VAL A 62 -0.44 1.02 6.56
C VAL A 62 1.04 1.10 6.93
N SER A 63 1.70 -0.04 7.16
CA SER A 63 3.14 -0.05 7.46
C SER A 63 3.98 0.57 6.36
N ASN A 64 3.59 0.38 5.09
CA ASN A 64 4.27 0.99 3.96
C ASN A 64 4.06 2.51 3.92
N LEU A 65 2.84 2.99 4.17
CA LEU A 65 2.57 4.43 4.27
C LEU A 65 3.37 5.09 5.39
N GLU A 66 3.39 4.50 6.58
CA GLU A 66 4.17 4.99 7.71
C GLU A 66 5.67 4.99 7.41
N SER A 67 6.17 3.95 6.73
CA SER A 67 7.58 3.87 6.35
C SER A 67 7.98 4.86 5.26
N ILE A 68 7.10 5.15 4.30
CA ILE A 68 7.40 5.98 3.12
C ILE A 68 7.12 7.46 3.39
N LEU A 69 5.97 7.76 3.99
CA LEU A 69 5.47 9.12 4.18
C LEU A 69 5.62 9.61 5.63
N GLY A 70 5.89 8.71 6.58
CA GLY A 70 5.84 9.04 8.01
C GLY A 70 4.41 9.22 8.51
N GLY A 71 4.29 9.63 9.78
CA GLY A 71 3.01 9.82 10.46
C GLY A 71 2.33 8.51 10.87
N ILE A 72 1.09 8.62 11.35
CA ILE A 72 0.23 7.48 11.70
C ILE A 72 -0.86 7.41 10.64
N TRP A 73 -1.10 6.22 10.08
CA TRP A 73 -2.12 6.00 9.07
C TRP A 73 -3.14 4.98 9.55
N VAL A 74 -4.41 5.17 9.15
CA VAL A 74 -5.50 4.25 9.47
C VAL A 74 -6.25 3.87 8.22
N VAL A 75 -6.79 2.65 8.21
CA VAL A 75 -7.73 2.19 7.18
C VAL A 75 -9.10 2.80 7.46
N GLU A 76 -9.62 3.56 6.50
CA GLU A 76 -10.98 4.10 6.57
C GLU A 76 -12.01 3.08 6.07
N GLY A 77 -11.65 2.32 5.04
CA GLY A 77 -12.56 1.33 4.49
C GLY A 77 -12.03 0.64 3.24
N LYS A 78 -12.81 -0.32 2.77
CA LYS A 78 -12.51 -1.12 1.57
C LYS A 78 -13.72 -1.28 0.68
N SER A 79 -13.49 -1.28 -0.63
CA SER A 79 -14.57 -1.40 -1.62
C SER A 79 -15.31 -2.74 -1.53
N ASP A 80 -14.61 -3.84 -1.20
CA ASP A 80 -15.22 -5.17 -1.00
C ASP A 80 -16.02 -5.31 0.30
N LYS A 81 -15.91 -4.32 1.19
CA LYS A 81 -16.72 -4.19 2.42
C LYS A 81 -17.84 -3.17 2.29
N GLY A 82 -18.10 -2.68 1.08
CA GLY A 82 -19.16 -1.71 0.80
C GLY A 82 -18.82 -0.28 1.18
N PHE A 83 -17.54 0.03 1.42
CA PHE A 83 -17.09 1.41 1.56
C PHE A 83 -17.03 2.08 0.18
N GLY A 84 -17.46 3.34 0.07
CA GLY A 84 -17.41 4.10 -1.18
C GLY A 84 -18.28 3.52 -2.31
N SER A 85 -18.03 3.94 -3.55
CA SER A 85 -18.76 3.51 -4.74
C SER A 85 -17.92 3.63 -6.01
N PHE A 86 -18.02 2.63 -6.89
CA PHE A 86 -17.45 2.71 -8.24
C PHE A 86 -18.34 3.60 -9.11
N LEU A 87 -17.77 4.70 -9.63
CA LEU A 87 -18.43 5.54 -10.64
C LEU A 87 -18.22 4.97 -12.05
N SER A 88 -17.09 4.28 -12.26
CA SER A 88 -16.79 3.49 -13.45
C SER A 88 -15.90 2.30 -13.09
N GLY A 89 -15.93 1.24 -13.90
CA GLY A 89 -15.20 0.00 -13.61
C GLY A 89 -15.78 -0.76 -12.42
N GLY A 90 -14.95 -1.56 -11.74
CA GLY A 90 -15.30 -2.29 -10.53
C GLY A 90 -14.47 -3.55 -10.35
N ASN A 91 -15.02 -4.49 -9.59
CA ASN A 91 -14.42 -5.81 -9.44
C ASN A 91 -14.17 -6.46 -10.81
N ASP A 92 -13.03 -7.12 -10.93
CA ASP A 92 -12.56 -7.80 -12.15
C ASP A 92 -12.31 -6.88 -13.37
N THR A 93 -12.46 -5.55 -13.25
CA THR A 93 -12.06 -4.60 -14.30
C THR A 93 -10.61 -4.12 -14.11
N LEU A 94 -10.02 -3.58 -15.18
CA LEU A 94 -8.61 -3.18 -15.22
C LEU A 94 -8.37 -1.74 -14.75
N SER A 95 -9.39 -0.91 -14.83
CA SER A 95 -9.37 0.49 -14.40
C SER A 95 -10.78 1.00 -14.15
N GLY A 96 -10.86 2.18 -13.54
CA GLY A 96 -12.11 2.88 -13.29
C GLY A 96 -11.91 4.10 -12.41
N THR A 97 -13.02 4.62 -11.92
CA THR A 97 -13.08 5.79 -11.03
C THR A 97 -13.87 5.41 -9.79
N PHE A 98 -13.37 5.82 -8.63
CA PHE A 98 -13.96 5.48 -7.34
C PHE A 98 -14.23 6.74 -6.51
N SER A 99 -15.39 6.79 -5.87
CA SER A 99 -15.77 7.84 -4.93
C SER A 99 -15.83 7.31 -3.52
N THR A 100 -15.23 8.02 -2.57
CA THR A 100 -15.15 7.59 -1.15
C THR A 100 -16.19 8.25 -0.26
N GLY A 101 -16.72 9.41 -0.66
CA GLY A 101 -17.52 10.27 0.22
C GLY A 101 -16.71 10.97 1.33
N LEU A 102 -15.39 10.85 1.32
CA LEU A 102 -14.47 11.59 2.18
C LEU A 102 -13.95 12.85 1.47
N THR A 103 -13.17 13.66 2.18
CA THR A 103 -12.51 14.85 1.60
C THR A 103 -11.09 15.02 2.12
N GLY A 104 -10.23 15.66 1.34
CA GLY A 104 -8.87 16.04 1.70
C GLY A 104 -7.86 14.92 1.53
N ALA A 105 -6.60 15.22 1.83
CA ALA A 105 -5.47 14.33 1.55
C ALA A 105 -5.66 12.93 2.14
N GLY A 106 -5.17 11.94 1.41
CA GLY A 106 -5.29 10.54 1.78
C GLY A 106 -4.42 9.65 0.91
N ALA A 107 -4.59 8.35 1.09
CA ALA A 107 -3.93 7.35 0.29
C ALA A 107 -4.93 6.23 -0.03
N PHE A 108 -4.63 5.46 -1.06
CA PHE A 108 -5.36 4.24 -1.37
C PHE A 108 -4.43 3.18 -1.93
N SER A 109 -4.83 1.93 -1.83
CA SER A 109 -4.16 0.83 -2.52
C SER A 109 -5.10 0.15 -3.49
N VAL A 110 -4.56 -0.22 -4.65
CA VAL A 110 -5.23 -1.01 -5.68
C VAL A 110 -4.75 -2.44 -5.54
N LYS A 111 -5.63 -3.36 -5.14
CA LYS A 111 -5.31 -4.79 -5.06
C LYS A 111 -5.77 -5.51 -6.31
N ALA A 112 -4.88 -6.31 -6.90
CA ALA A 112 -5.23 -7.27 -7.94
C ALA A 112 -4.39 -8.54 -7.79
N SER A 113 -5.04 -9.71 -7.84
CA SER A 113 -4.40 -10.99 -7.51
C SER A 113 -3.71 -10.92 -6.12
N THR A 114 -2.42 -11.22 -6.05
CA THR A 114 -1.59 -11.16 -4.84
C THR A 114 -0.84 -9.83 -4.66
N GLY A 115 -1.01 -8.90 -5.60
CA GLY A 115 -0.27 -7.64 -5.67
C GLY A 115 -1.08 -6.41 -5.28
N TYR A 116 -0.37 -5.40 -4.85
CA TYR A 116 -0.91 -4.09 -4.49
C TYR A 116 -0.05 -3.00 -5.12
N LEU A 117 -0.71 -1.92 -5.56
CA LEU A 117 -0.07 -0.65 -5.82
C LEU A 117 -0.58 0.38 -4.82
N LEU A 118 0.32 1.12 -4.21
CA LEU A 118 0.02 2.13 -3.21
C LEU A 118 0.10 3.52 -3.83
N TYR A 119 -0.92 4.35 -3.58
CA TYR A 119 -0.99 5.70 -4.09
C TYR A 119 -1.27 6.68 -2.94
N LYS A 120 -0.70 7.89 -3.03
CA LYS A 120 -1.13 9.05 -2.26
C LYS A 120 -1.91 10.02 -3.15
N THR A 121 -2.79 10.80 -2.56
CA THR A 121 -3.51 11.86 -3.25
C THR A 121 -3.74 13.08 -2.38
N SER A 122 -3.83 14.26 -3.00
CA SER A 122 -4.17 15.50 -2.29
C SER A 122 -5.64 15.59 -1.91
N ASP A 123 -6.52 14.84 -2.59
CA ASP A 123 -7.93 14.69 -2.25
C ASP A 123 -8.42 13.27 -2.53
N ILE A 124 -8.85 12.58 -1.47
CA ILE A 124 -9.33 11.19 -1.56
C ILE A 124 -10.83 11.11 -1.93
N SER A 125 -11.50 12.23 -2.19
CA SER A 125 -12.94 12.28 -2.46
C SER A 125 -13.35 11.41 -3.66
N GLU A 126 -12.59 11.53 -4.75
CA GLU A 126 -12.73 10.78 -5.98
C GLU A 126 -11.37 10.61 -6.63
N PHE A 127 -11.06 9.42 -7.13
CA PHE A 127 -9.80 9.16 -7.82
C PHE A 127 -9.96 8.09 -8.89
N ASP A 128 -9.14 8.23 -9.94
CA ASP A 128 -8.95 7.18 -10.92
C ASP A 128 -8.00 6.10 -10.38
N TRP A 129 -8.31 4.85 -10.71
CA TRP A 129 -7.51 3.70 -10.32
C TRP A 129 -7.27 2.79 -11.52
N SER A 130 -6.18 2.04 -11.45
CA SER A 130 -5.83 1.05 -12.47
C SER A 130 -5.03 -0.08 -11.86
N THR A 131 -5.25 -1.30 -12.33
CA THR A 131 -4.40 -2.45 -12.01
C THR A 131 -3.16 -2.51 -12.91
N LEU A 132 -2.97 -1.53 -13.79
CA LEU A 132 -1.80 -1.41 -14.64
C LEU A 132 -0.55 -1.34 -13.76
N GLY A 133 0.43 -2.17 -14.06
CA GLY A 133 1.64 -2.29 -13.25
C GLY A 133 1.59 -3.41 -12.21
N ILE A 134 0.45 -4.07 -12.03
CA ILE A 134 0.35 -5.37 -11.34
C ILE A 134 0.30 -6.45 -12.41
N LEU A 135 1.32 -7.31 -12.49
CA LEU A 135 1.38 -8.38 -13.49
C LEU A 135 1.40 -9.77 -12.81
N ASN A 136 0.64 -10.72 -13.33
CA ASN A 136 0.64 -12.12 -12.89
C ASN A 136 1.59 -12.99 -13.74
N ASN A 137 1.75 -14.28 -13.37
CA ASN A 137 2.59 -15.26 -14.07
C ASN A 137 2.26 -15.30 -15.58
N GLY A 138 3.14 -14.73 -16.40
CA GLY A 138 2.96 -14.57 -17.85
C GLY A 138 2.74 -13.13 -18.32
N GLY A 139 2.86 -12.14 -17.43
CA GLY A 139 2.79 -10.72 -17.78
C GLY A 139 1.37 -10.18 -18.00
N ASN A 140 0.34 -10.92 -17.60
CA ASN A 140 -1.04 -10.44 -17.77
C ASN A 140 -1.46 -9.55 -16.61
N GLN A 141 -2.16 -8.47 -16.93
CA GLN A 141 -2.76 -7.59 -15.94
C GLN A 141 -4.01 -8.27 -15.33
N PRO A 142 -4.06 -8.50 -14.01
CA PRO A 142 -5.23 -9.04 -13.36
C PRO A 142 -6.31 -7.96 -13.15
N GLY A 143 -7.57 -8.39 -13.07
CA GLY A 143 -8.69 -7.54 -12.68
C GLY A 143 -8.63 -7.13 -11.20
N LEU A 144 -9.31 -6.03 -10.88
CA LEU A 144 -9.38 -5.49 -9.53
C LEU A 144 -10.01 -6.49 -8.56
N SER A 145 -9.34 -6.73 -7.43
CA SER A 145 -9.94 -7.41 -6.28
C SER A 145 -10.71 -6.42 -5.40
N HIS A 146 -10.04 -5.35 -4.94
CA HIS A 146 -10.65 -4.26 -4.19
C HIS A 146 -9.69 -3.07 -4.07
N LEU A 147 -10.25 -1.96 -3.59
CA LEU A 147 -9.53 -0.77 -3.17
C LEU A 147 -9.52 -0.70 -1.63
N THR A 148 -8.40 -0.33 -1.04
CA THR A 148 -8.32 0.03 0.40
C THR A 148 -8.02 1.51 0.52
N ILE A 149 -8.76 2.22 1.37
CA ILE A 149 -8.67 3.67 1.54
C ILE A 149 -8.03 3.95 2.91
N TYR A 150 -7.09 4.89 2.94
CA TYR A 150 -6.34 5.27 4.12
C TYR A 150 -6.41 6.78 4.37
N LYS A 151 -6.38 7.16 5.64
CA LYS A 151 -6.26 8.55 6.08
C LYS A 151 -5.10 8.73 7.05
N PRO A 152 -4.39 9.87 6.97
CA PRO A 152 -3.44 10.23 8.00
C PRO A 152 -4.19 10.64 9.27
N VAL A 153 -3.76 10.12 10.41
CA VAL A 153 -4.25 10.56 11.71
C VAL A 153 -3.54 11.87 12.07
N PRO A 154 -4.28 12.97 12.31
CA PRO A 154 -3.66 14.21 12.77
C PRO A 154 -2.88 13.97 14.07
N GLU A 155 -1.61 14.39 14.12
CA GLU A 155 -0.75 14.11 15.26
C GLU A 155 -1.37 14.60 16.59
N PRO A 156 -1.46 13.74 17.63
CA PRO A 156 -2.05 14.12 18.92
C PRO A 156 -1.34 15.31 19.59
N LEU A 157 -0.05 15.49 19.33
CA LEU A 157 0.77 16.56 19.91
C LEU A 157 0.44 17.94 19.33
N THR A 158 -0.05 18.03 18.09
CA THR A 158 -0.46 19.31 17.50
C THR A 158 -1.73 19.83 18.18
N ILE A 159 -2.67 18.94 18.53
CA ILE A 159 -3.88 19.29 19.28
C ILE A 159 -3.54 19.69 20.71
N LEU A 160 -2.66 18.93 21.37
CA LEU A 160 -2.23 19.26 22.73
C LEU A 160 -1.42 20.57 22.78
N GLY A 161 -0.54 20.79 21.82
CA GLY A 161 0.29 21.99 21.70
C GLY A 161 -0.53 23.25 21.40
N ALA A 162 -1.51 23.15 20.49
CA ALA A 162 -2.44 24.25 20.21
C ALA A 162 -3.34 24.57 21.42
N GLY A 163 -3.88 23.55 22.09
CA GLY A 163 -4.68 23.71 23.31
C GLY A 163 -3.88 24.32 24.48
N ALA A 164 -2.62 23.92 24.65
CA ALA A 164 -1.72 24.50 25.63
C ALA A 164 -1.39 25.97 25.31
N ALA A 165 -1.01 26.28 24.07
CA ALA A 165 -0.67 27.66 23.68
C ALA A 165 -1.83 28.65 23.89
N ILE A 166 -3.07 28.24 23.59
CA ILE A 166 -4.26 29.07 23.77
C ILE A 166 -4.56 29.30 25.27
N SER A 167 -4.42 28.26 26.09
CA SER A 167 -4.65 28.37 27.54
C SER A 167 -3.57 29.19 28.26
N PHE A 168 -2.30 29.05 27.87
CA PHE A 168 -1.22 29.89 28.39
C PHE A 168 -1.35 31.35 27.94
N GLY A 169 -1.65 31.61 26.66
CA GLY A 169 -1.81 32.97 26.14
C GLY A 169 -2.96 33.75 26.78
N THR A 170 -4.10 33.09 27.01
CA THR A 170 -5.27 33.70 27.67
C THR A 170 -5.03 33.92 29.17
N ALA A 171 -4.38 32.98 29.87
CA ALA A 171 -4.03 33.14 31.28
C ALA A 171 -3.02 34.27 31.52
N PHE A 172 -2.01 34.40 30.64
CA PHE A 172 -1.01 35.47 30.73
C PHE A 172 -1.62 36.84 30.42
N LYS A 173 -2.46 36.95 29.40
CA LYS A 173 -3.19 38.19 29.05
C LYS A 173 -4.13 38.64 30.18
N ARG A 174 -4.80 37.70 30.86
CA ARG A 174 -5.69 38.00 32.00
C ARG A 174 -4.93 38.46 33.24
N LYS A 175 -3.69 37.97 33.44
CA LYS A 175 -2.81 38.40 34.53
C LYS A 175 -2.25 39.80 34.31
N LEU A 176 -1.85 40.13 33.08
CA LEU A 176 -1.38 41.49 32.72
C LEU A 176 -2.51 42.54 32.76
N GLY A 177 -3.72 42.20 32.31
CA GLY A 177 -4.87 43.11 32.39
C GLY A 177 -5.33 43.43 33.81
N LYS A 178 -5.11 42.52 34.77
CA LYS A 178 -5.35 42.78 36.21
C LYS A 178 -4.27 43.66 36.83
N ALA A 179 -3.01 43.52 36.42
CA ALA A 179 -1.90 44.34 36.91
C ALA A 179 -2.04 45.82 36.48
N ASN A 180 -2.45 46.09 35.24
CA ASN A 180 -2.66 47.46 34.76
C ASN A 180 -3.84 48.16 35.43
N LYS A 181 -4.96 47.47 35.70
CA LYS A 181 -6.10 48.04 36.44
C LYS A 181 -5.79 48.36 37.91
N SER A 182 -4.77 47.74 38.49
CA SER A 182 -4.33 48.01 39.87
C SER A 182 -3.44 49.25 39.98
N ASN A 183 -2.75 49.64 38.91
CA ASN A 183 -1.86 50.81 38.89
C ASN A 183 -2.59 52.12 38.50
N GLU A 184 -3.80 52.05 37.96
CA GLU A 184 -4.59 53.24 37.59
C GLU A 184 -5.50 53.75 38.73
N LYS A 185 -5.51 53.06 39.88
CA LYS A 185 -6.28 53.45 41.08
C LYS A 185 -5.40 53.87 42.27
N ALA A 186 -4.12 54.15 42.04
CA ALA A 186 -3.18 54.66 43.05
C ALA A 186 -2.89 56.14 42.80
#